data_AF-A0A928EZ73-F1
#
_entry.id   AF-A0A928EZ73-F1
#
_cell.length_a   1.000
_cell.length_b   1.000
_cell.length_c   1.000
_cell.angle_alpha   90.00
_cell.angle_beta   90.00
_cell.angle_gamma   90.00
#
_symmetry.space_group_name_H-M   'P 1'
#
loop_
_entity.id
_entity.type
_entity.pdbx_description
1 polymer ?
#
loop_
_entity_poly.entity_id
_entity_poly.type
_entity_poly.pdbx_seq_one_letter_code
_entity_poly.pdbx_strand_id
1 'polypeptide(L)'
;WLSPEAVERSGFPAPHATVPDKGRIFNLNHWLYYNKYLNIAAYTYTAVLWYQGESNTGFGEGEYYGALLHELIAEWRGNNPNGDLPFYLVELAPFDSVKAGWAPEPLGDWAPVRLAISTAPRTEQNVYTVSLTEVADVGEIHPTNKYPVAEKLVRALLTTRYGYSLEYTGPTLAAAWREGSMLTLTFDHAEGLSFRGGASRDAYFIFANGEKREAPLTLASNCARTEIPEGATHFALGYGNVPTHNLYNKDGYLASPLLLSLENL
;
A
#
# COMPACT_ATOMS: atom_id res chain seq x y z
N TRP A 1 -14.01 11.75 -0.47
CA TRP A 1 -13.00 12.75 -0.84
C TRP A 1 -12.96 13.06 -2.33
N LEU A 2 -13.83 12.41 -3.12
CA LEU A 2 -13.96 12.55 -4.57
C LEU A 2 -15.28 13.21 -4.95
N SER A 3 -15.33 13.87 -6.10
CA SER A 3 -16.59 14.23 -6.76
C SER A 3 -17.42 12.99 -7.14
N PRO A 4 -18.74 13.15 -7.38
CA PRO A 4 -19.56 12.11 -8.00
C PRO A 4 -18.97 11.55 -9.29
N GLU A 5 -18.49 12.44 -10.16
CA GLU A 5 -17.98 12.08 -11.49
C GLU A 5 -16.68 11.26 -11.39
N ALA A 6 -15.81 11.59 -10.44
CA ALA A 6 -14.58 10.83 -10.21
C ALA A 6 -14.86 9.43 -9.64
N VAL A 7 -15.86 9.29 -8.76
CA VAL A 7 -16.29 7.97 -8.30
C VAL A 7 -16.87 7.14 -9.45
N GLU A 8 -17.68 7.75 -10.32
CA GLU A 8 -18.23 7.06 -11.49
C GLU A 8 -17.12 6.55 -12.44
N ARG A 9 -16.11 7.38 -12.72
CA ARG A 9 -14.96 6.98 -13.56
C ARG A 9 -14.14 5.84 -12.95
N SER A 10 -14.08 5.75 -11.62
CA SER A 10 -13.38 4.65 -10.94
C SER A 10 -14.01 3.27 -11.17
N GLY A 11 -15.25 3.22 -11.66
CA GLY A 11 -16.01 1.97 -11.79
C GLY A 11 -16.41 1.35 -10.45
N PHE A 12 -16.19 2.05 -9.33
CA PHE A 12 -16.61 1.61 -8.01
C PHE A 12 -18.15 1.53 -7.97
N PRO A 13 -18.74 0.39 -7.58
CA PRO A 13 -20.18 0.33 -7.35
C PRO A 13 -20.54 1.37 -6.29
N ALA A 14 -21.60 2.15 -6.53
CA ALA A 14 -21.98 3.28 -5.68
C ALA A 14 -21.91 2.87 -4.19
N PRO A 15 -21.24 3.68 -3.33
CA PRO A 15 -20.92 3.28 -1.97
C PRO A 15 -22.18 2.82 -1.24
N HIS A 16 -22.10 1.66 -0.57
CA HIS A 16 -23.17 1.07 0.22
C HIS A 16 -23.51 1.97 1.42
N ALA A 17 -24.24 3.05 1.19
CA ALA A 17 -24.82 3.88 2.23
C ALA A 17 -26.07 4.59 1.74
N THR A 18 -27.09 3.81 1.38
CA THR A 18 -28.47 4.32 1.21
C THR A 18 -29.18 4.56 2.54
N VAL A 19 -28.59 4.10 3.66
CA VAL A 19 -29.12 4.31 5.01
C VAL A 19 -28.19 5.27 5.74
N PRO A 20 -28.69 6.40 6.27
CA PRO A 20 -27.93 7.26 7.17
C PRO A 20 -27.61 6.45 8.43
N ASP A 21 -26.42 5.86 8.49
CA ASP A 21 -25.90 5.36 9.74
C ASP A 21 -25.71 6.59 10.64
N LYS A 22 -26.49 6.66 11.73
CA LYS A 22 -26.59 7.84 12.61
C LYS A 22 -25.21 8.13 13.21
N GLY A 23 -24.43 8.98 12.54
CA GLY A 23 -23.09 9.39 12.97
C GLY A 23 -22.02 9.44 11.87
N ARG A 24 -22.26 8.88 10.67
CA ARG A 24 -21.26 8.82 9.59
C ARG A 24 -21.60 9.70 8.37
N ILE A 25 -22.10 10.91 8.62
CA ILE A 25 -22.42 11.90 7.56
C ILE A 25 -21.27 12.15 6.58
N PHE A 26 -20.03 11.96 7.05
CA PHE A 26 -18.80 12.16 6.28
C PHE A 26 -18.66 11.21 5.08
N ASN A 27 -19.31 10.04 5.12
CA ASN A 27 -19.24 9.03 4.06
C ASN A 27 -20.41 9.13 3.07
N LEU A 28 -21.38 10.02 3.30
CA LEU A 28 -22.57 10.14 2.46
C LEU A 28 -22.38 11.22 1.39
N ASN A 29 -22.91 10.99 0.19
CA ASN A 29 -23.11 12.00 -0.86
C ASN A 29 -21.88 12.91 -1.07
N HIS A 30 -20.68 12.33 -1.10
CA HIS A 30 -19.44 13.07 -1.32
C HIS A 30 -19.21 14.22 -0.32
N TRP A 31 -19.74 14.10 0.91
CA TRP A 31 -19.73 15.19 1.89
C TRP A 31 -18.33 15.74 2.16
N LEU A 32 -17.34 14.87 2.34
CA LEU A 32 -15.94 15.29 2.55
C LEU A 32 -15.36 16.03 1.33
N TYR A 33 -15.76 15.68 0.12
CA TYR A 33 -15.33 16.41 -1.08
C TYR A 33 -15.86 17.85 -1.05
N TYR A 34 -17.18 18.00 -0.94
CA TYR A 34 -17.83 19.32 -0.96
C TYR A 34 -17.48 20.19 0.25
N ASN A 35 -17.41 19.61 1.45
CA ASN A 35 -17.31 20.38 2.70
C ASN A 35 -15.88 20.48 3.26
N LYS A 36 -14.93 19.68 2.76
CA LYS A 36 -13.52 19.75 3.21
C LYS A 36 -12.61 20.10 2.06
N TYR A 37 -12.56 19.25 1.03
CA TYR A 37 -11.60 19.41 -0.05
C TYR A 37 -11.85 20.68 -0.89
N LEU A 38 -13.08 20.93 -1.36
CA LEU A 38 -13.35 22.12 -2.20
C LEU A 38 -13.04 23.45 -1.49
N ASN A 39 -13.18 23.50 -0.17
CA ASN A 39 -12.88 24.70 0.63
C ASN A 39 -11.38 25.02 0.67
N ILE A 40 -10.54 24.04 0.34
CA ILE A 40 -9.10 24.25 0.25
C ILE A 40 -8.60 24.21 -1.20
N ALA A 41 -9.32 23.61 -2.15
CA ALA A 41 -8.86 23.32 -3.51
C ALA A 41 -8.21 24.52 -4.26
N ALA A 42 -8.64 25.76 -3.98
CA ALA A 42 -8.08 26.96 -4.59
C ALA A 42 -6.69 27.40 -4.05
N TYR A 43 -6.22 26.84 -2.93
CA TYR A 43 -4.88 27.15 -2.40
C TYR A 43 -3.78 26.41 -3.17
N THR A 44 -2.57 26.97 -3.13
CA THR A 44 -1.38 26.27 -3.58
C THR A 44 -0.85 25.36 -2.49
N TYR A 45 -0.54 24.12 -2.86
CA TYR A 45 0.04 23.12 -1.96
C TYR A 45 1.42 22.72 -2.46
N THR A 46 2.31 22.40 -1.53
CA THR A 46 3.61 21.80 -1.85
C THR A 46 3.48 20.29 -2.09
N ALA A 47 2.56 19.64 -1.38
CA ALA A 47 2.37 18.20 -1.38
C ALA A 47 1.02 17.83 -0.74
N VAL A 48 0.55 16.61 -1.02
CA VAL A 48 -0.54 15.94 -0.31
C VAL A 48 0.04 14.80 0.51
N LEU A 49 -0.28 14.76 1.81
CA LEU A 49 -0.01 13.62 2.66
C LEU A 49 -1.34 12.85 2.82
N TRP A 50 -1.39 11.62 2.32
CA TRP A 50 -2.61 10.82 2.29
C TRP A 50 -2.46 9.58 3.14
N TYR A 51 -3.22 9.52 4.24
CA TYR A 51 -3.35 8.34 5.08
C TYR A 51 -4.83 8.05 5.29
N GLN A 52 -5.34 7.11 4.49
CA GLN A 52 -6.70 6.60 4.55
C GLN A 52 -6.70 5.21 3.90
N GLY A 53 -7.68 4.39 4.25
CA GLY A 53 -8.00 3.16 3.54
C GLY A 53 -8.66 2.11 4.43
N GLU A 54 -8.59 2.29 5.75
CA GLU A 54 -9.14 1.38 6.76
C GLU A 54 -10.64 1.15 6.63
N SER A 55 -11.38 2.10 6.05
CA SER A 55 -12.82 1.96 5.78
C SER A 55 -13.13 1.35 4.41
N ASN A 56 -12.11 0.97 3.63
CA ASN A 56 -12.24 0.33 2.32
C ASN A 56 -11.72 -1.13 2.35
N THR A 57 -11.49 -1.67 3.54
CA THR A 57 -11.01 -3.03 3.74
C THR A 57 -12.14 -4.05 3.85
N GLY A 58 -13.39 -3.68 3.50
CA GLY A 58 -14.46 -4.67 3.36
C GLY A 58 -14.06 -5.79 2.38
N PHE A 59 -14.52 -7.01 2.61
CA PHE A 59 -14.22 -8.13 1.71
C PHE A 59 -14.74 -7.82 0.31
N GLY A 60 -13.84 -7.81 -0.68
CA GLY A 60 -14.14 -7.40 -2.05
C GLY A 60 -14.18 -5.89 -2.28
N GLU A 61 -14.09 -5.04 -1.26
CA GLU A 61 -14.02 -3.58 -1.46
C GLU A 61 -12.61 -3.12 -1.81
N GLY A 62 -11.60 -3.76 -1.22
CA GLY A 62 -10.19 -3.37 -1.38
C GLY A 62 -9.71 -3.43 -2.84
N GLU A 63 -10.34 -4.24 -3.69
CA GLU A 63 -10.02 -4.33 -5.12
C GLU A 63 -10.27 -3.03 -5.89
N TYR A 64 -11.22 -2.22 -5.44
CA TYR A 64 -11.54 -0.94 -6.06
C TYR A 64 -10.73 0.24 -5.52
N TYR A 65 -10.02 0.04 -4.41
CA TYR A 65 -9.30 1.12 -3.74
C TYR A 65 -8.28 1.78 -4.67
N GLY A 66 -7.57 0.99 -5.49
CA GLY A 66 -6.61 1.51 -6.46
C GLY A 66 -7.24 2.44 -7.48
N ALA A 67 -8.42 2.08 -8.01
CA ALA A 67 -9.14 2.92 -8.97
C ALA A 67 -9.65 4.23 -8.32
N LEU A 68 -10.16 4.14 -7.08
CA LEU A 68 -10.57 5.32 -6.31
C LEU A 68 -9.36 6.24 -6.01
N LEU A 69 -8.23 5.67 -5.63
CA LEU A 69 -6.99 6.41 -5.36
C LEU A 69 -6.46 7.09 -6.62
N HIS A 70 -6.48 6.39 -7.77
CA HIS A 70 -6.13 6.95 -9.08
C HIS A 70 -6.97 8.18 -9.40
N GLU A 71 -8.30 8.04 -9.31
CA GLU A 71 -9.22 9.15 -9.58
C GLU A 71 -9.06 10.31 -8.59
N LEU A 72 -8.67 10.03 -7.36
CA LEU A 72 -8.41 11.06 -6.35
C LEU A 72 -7.17 11.87 -6.69
N ILE A 73 -6.09 11.20 -7.05
CA ILE A 73 -4.85 11.84 -7.48
C ILE A 73 -5.12 12.68 -8.74
N ALA A 74 -5.81 12.11 -9.73
CA ALA A 74 -6.12 12.77 -10.99
C ALA A 74 -7.00 14.02 -10.79
N GLU A 75 -8.09 13.92 -10.02
CA GLU A 75 -8.98 15.04 -9.74
C GLU A 75 -8.26 16.15 -8.97
N TRP A 76 -7.48 15.81 -7.95
CA TRP A 76 -6.81 16.81 -7.13
C TRP A 76 -5.69 17.53 -7.89
N ARG A 77 -5.01 16.82 -8.81
CA ARG A 77 -4.07 17.44 -9.76
C ARG A 77 -4.77 18.33 -10.77
N GLY A 78 -5.91 17.90 -11.31
CA GLY A 78 -6.70 18.70 -12.26
C GLY A 78 -7.23 20.01 -11.65
N ASN A 79 -7.55 20.00 -10.37
CA ASN A 79 -7.94 21.20 -9.62
C ASN A 79 -6.74 22.07 -9.21
N ASN A 80 -5.51 21.55 -9.27
CA ASN A 80 -4.32 22.27 -8.88
C ASN A 80 -3.72 23.03 -10.09
N PRO A 81 -3.49 24.35 -10.00
CA PRO A 81 -2.99 25.14 -11.13
C PRO A 81 -1.57 24.77 -11.58
N ASN A 82 -0.78 24.07 -10.76
CA ASN A 82 0.56 23.61 -11.11
C ASN A 82 0.59 22.18 -11.68
N GLY A 83 -0.55 21.48 -11.74
CA GLY A 83 -0.78 20.21 -12.46
C GLY A 83 -0.06 18.96 -11.94
N ASP A 84 1.10 19.12 -11.30
CA ASP A 84 1.99 18.02 -10.89
C ASP A 84 2.18 18.01 -9.37
N LEU A 85 1.06 17.98 -8.65
CA LEU A 85 1.04 17.96 -7.19
C LEU A 85 1.59 16.60 -6.68
N PRO A 86 2.66 16.59 -5.86
CA PRO A 86 3.19 15.35 -5.30
C PRO A 86 2.26 14.76 -4.24
N PHE A 87 2.12 13.43 -4.26
CA PHE A 87 1.37 12.66 -3.25
C PHE A 87 2.32 11.76 -2.46
N TYR A 88 2.15 11.76 -1.14
CA TYR A 88 2.85 10.86 -0.23
C TYR A 88 1.80 10.01 0.47
N LEU A 89 1.72 8.75 0.08
CA LEU A 89 0.72 7.79 0.54
C LEU A 89 1.28 6.97 1.70
N VAL A 90 0.46 6.76 2.71
CA VAL A 90 0.82 5.93 3.86
C VAL A 90 0.16 4.57 3.70
N GLU A 91 0.95 3.50 3.59
CA GLU A 91 0.42 2.14 3.60
C GLU A 91 -0.23 1.86 4.96
N LEU A 92 -1.36 1.15 4.96
CA LEU A 92 -2.07 0.85 6.20
C LEU A 92 -1.18 0.10 7.19
N ALA A 93 -1.27 0.45 8.47
CA ALA A 93 -0.64 -0.31 9.54
C ALA A 93 -1.24 -1.74 9.65
N PRO A 94 -0.46 -2.76 10.08
CA PRO A 94 -0.96 -4.10 10.40
C PRO A 94 -2.14 -4.05 11.36
N PHE A 95 -3.20 -4.81 11.07
CA PHE A 95 -4.38 -4.85 11.93
C PHE A 95 -4.98 -6.25 11.98
N ASP A 96 -5.33 -6.67 13.17
CA ASP A 96 -5.99 -7.93 13.49
C ASP A 96 -7.26 -7.62 14.29
N SER A 97 -8.41 -7.69 13.60
CA SER A 97 -9.72 -7.42 14.19
C SER A 97 -10.11 -8.44 15.27
N VAL A 98 -9.56 -9.66 15.24
CA VAL A 98 -9.82 -10.68 16.25
C VAL A 98 -9.08 -10.32 17.53
N LYS A 99 -7.79 -9.96 17.41
CA LYS A 99 -7.01 -9.47 18.55
C LYS A 99 -7.57 -8.15 19.11
N ALA A 100 -8.12 -7.29 18.26
CA ALA A 100 -8.82 -6.07 18.68
C ALA A 100 -10.17 -6.35 19.38
N GLY A 101 -10.65 -7.60 19.37
CA GLY A 101 -11.92 -8.00 19.98
C GLY A 101 -13.17 -7.54 19.22
N TRP A 102 -13.04 -7.22 17.92
CA TRP A 102 -14.14 -6.72 17.12
C TRP A 102 -15.05 -7.83 16.58
N ALA A 103 -14.47 -9.00 16.31
CA ALA A 103 -15.16 -10.16 15.77
C ALA A 103 -14.42 -11.46 16.14
N PRO A 104 -15.10 -12.61 16.17
CA PRO A 104 -14.45 -13.91 16.40
C PRO A 104 -13.57 -14.38 15.23
N GLU A 105 -13.77 -13.84 14.04
CA GLU A 105 -13.02 -14.13 12.82
C GLU A 105 -12.51 -12.81 12.19
N PRO A 106 -11.49 -12.86 11.32
CA PRO A 106 -10.99 -11.66 10.64
C PRO A 106 -12.11 -10.91 9.91
N LEU A 107 -12.23 -9.62 10.22
CA LEU A 107 -13.18 -8.70 9.63
C LEU A 107 -12.43 -7.82 8.63
N GLY A 108 -12.59 -8.09 7.34
CA GLY A 108 -12.00 -7.33 6.25
C GLY A 108 -10.59 -7.78 5.83
N ASP A 109 -10.13 -7.22 4.72
CA ASP A 109 -8.87 -7.52 4.07
C ASP A 109 -8.06 -6.23 3.79
N TRP A 110 -6.98 -6.05 4.55
CA TRP A 110 -6.07 -4.91 4.43
C TRP A 110 -5.06 -5.09 3.31
N ALA A 111 -4.81 -6.34 2.88
CA ALA A 111 -3.74 -6.63 1.93
C ALA A 111 -3.97 -6.00 0.55
N PRO A 112 -5.18 -6.06 -0.05
CA PRO A 112 -5.48 -5.38 -1.31
C PRO A 112 -5.29 -3.86 -1.22
N VAL A 113 -5.72 -3.23 -0.13
CA VAL A 113 -5.58 -1.78 0.06
C VAL A 113 -4.11 -1.39 0.20
N ARG A 114 -3.32 -2.14 0.99
CA ARG A 114 -1.85 -1.90 1.06
C ARG A 114 -1.19 -2.08 -0.29
N LEU A 115 -1.56 -3.11 -1.05
CA LEU A 115 -1.01 -3.38 -2.37
C LEU A 115 -1.35 -2.26 -3.35
N ALA A 116 -2.60 -1.78 -3.36
CA ALA A 116 -3.02 -0.64 -4.17
C ALA A 116 -2.21 0.63 -3.85
N ILE A 117 -1.94 0.90 -2.57
CA ILE A 117 -1.10 2.03 -2.15
C ILE A 117 0.35 1.83 -2.58
N SER A 118 0.95 0.66 -2.29
CA SER A 118 2.36 0.39 -2.58
C SER A 118 2.70 0.36 -4.07
N THR A 119 1.72 0.07 -4.91
CA THR A 119 1.88 0.01 -6.37
C THR A 119 1.52 1.31 -7.09
N ALA A 120 0.82 2.24 -6.45
CA ALA A 120 0.46 3.53 -7.06
C ALA A 120 1.65 4.30 -7.68
N PRO A 121 2.86 4.35 -7.07
CA PRO A 121 4.04 4.98 -7.70
C PRO A 121 4.46 4.41 -9.05
N ARG A 122 4.03 3.19 -9.41
CA ARG A 122 4.36 2.55 -10.69
C ARG A 122 3.55 3.11 -11.86
N THR A 123 2.34 3.58 -11.57
CA THR A 123 1.40 4.09 -12.57
C THR A 123 1.25 5.60 -12.49
N GLU A 124 1.56 6.19 -11.34
CA GLU A 124 1.44 7.62 -11.07
C GLU A 124 2.80 8.28 -10.85
N GLN A 125 3.15 9.26 -11.69
CA GLN A 125 4.33 10.09 -11.48
C GLN A 125 4.20 10.91 -10.20
N ASN A 126 5.32 11.25 -9.54
CA ASN A 126 5.35 12.06 -8.31
C ASN A 126 4.42 11.57 -7.20
N VAL A 127 4.26 10.24 -7.12
CA VAL A 127 3.63 9.55 -6.01
C VAL A 127 4.69 8.74 -5.28
N TYR A 128 4.69 8.85 -3.96
CA TYR A 128 5.64 8.19 -3.08
C TYR A 128 4.87 7.47 -1.99
N THR A 129 5.42 6.39 -1.47
CA THR A 129 4.80 5.60 -0.40
C THR A 129 5.70 5.52 0.81
N VAL A 130 5.08 5.46 1.99
CA VAL A 130 5.75 5.13 3.25
C VAL A 130 5.03 3.95 3.88
N SER A 131 5.78 2.90 4.23
CA SER A 131 5.19 1.71 4.84
C SER A 131 5.08 1.83 6.36
N LEU A 132 4.00 1.31 6.95
CA LEU A 132 3.80 1.21 8.41
C LEU A 132 3.80 -0.23 8.93
N THR A 133 4.20 -1.20 8.11
CA THR A 133 4.17 -2.64 8.44
C THR A 133 5.04 -3.02 9.64
N GLU A 134 6.04 -2.22 10.00
CA GLU A 134 6.90 -2.42 11.16
C GLU A 134 6.44 -1.68 12.42
N VAL A 135 5.41 -0.82 12.33
CA VAL A 135 4.99 0.12 13.38
C VAL A 135 3.52 -0.05 13.72
N ALA A 136 3.16 -1.13 14.43
CA ALA A 136 1.83 -1.22 15.04
C ALA A 136 1.72 -2.25 16.16
N ASP A 137 0.91 -1.93 17.17
CA ASP A 137 0.18 -2.97 17.87
C ASP A 137 -0.96 -3.42 16.95
N VAL A 138 -0.87 -4.65 16.45
CA VAL A 138 -1.86 -5.23 15.55
C VAL A 138 -3.29 -5.26 16.13
N GLY A 139 -3.46 -5.16 17.46
CA GLY A 139 -4.77 -5.07 18.10
C GLY A 139 -5.38 -3.66 18.13
N GLU A 140 -4.66 -2.65 17.66
CA GLU A 140 -5.10 -1.26 17.62
C GLU A 140 -5.05 -0.74 16.18
N ILE A 141 -6.23 -0.42 15.63
CA ILE A 141 -6.34 0.09 14.27
C ILE A 141 -5.74 1.50 14.12
N HIS A 142 -5.64 2.26 15.22
CA HIS A 142 -5.06 3.60 15.25
C HIS A 142 -3.67 3.58 15.90
N PRO A 143 -2.56 3.56 15.13
CA PRO A 143 -1.22 3.55 15.70
C PRO A 143 -1.05 4.61 16.79
N THR A 144 -0.78 4.17 18.02
CA THR A 144 -0.71 5.06 19.19
C THR A 144 0.49 6.01 19.08
N ASN A 145 1.61 5.50 18.55
CA ASN A 145 2.78 6.30 18.22
C ASN A 145 2.76 6.71 16.74
N LYS A 146 2.39 7.97 16.46
CA LYS A 146 2.35 8.54 15.11
C LYS A 146 3.67 9.19 14.68
N TYR A 147 4.65 9.30 15.59
CA TYR A 147 5.92 9.95 15.28
C TYR A 147 6.67 9.26 14.13
N PRO A 148 6.80 7.91 14.09
CA PRO A 148 7.47 7.25 12.97
C PRO A 148 6.79 7.48 11.62
N VAL A 149 5.45 7.62 11.61
CA VAL A 149 4.69 7.94 10.39
C VAL A 149 5.10 9.32 9.86
N ALA A 150 5.08 10.32 10.74
CA ALA A 150 5.45 11.69 10.39
C ALA A 150 6.92 11.79 9.97
N GLU A 151 7.82 11.11 10.66
CA GLU A 151 9.25 11.08 10.33
C GLU A 151 9.48 10.54 8.92
N LYS A 152 8.89 9.39 8.56
CA LYS A 152 9.01 8.83 7.21
C LYS A 152 8.45 9.77 6.13
N LEU A 153 7.29 10.38 6.37
CA LEU A 153 6.70 11.35 5.44
C LEU A 153 7.60 12.57 5.24
N VAL A 154 8.18 13.10 6.33
CA VAL A 154 9.13 14.22 6.25
C VAL A 154 10.41 13.82 5.52
N ARG A 155 10.98 12.64 5.80
CA ARG A 155 12.16 12.14 5.07
C ARG A 155 11.86 11.97 3.58
N ALA A 156 10.72 11.38 3.24
CA ALA A 156 10.29 11.24 1.85
C ALA A 156 10.22 12.60 1.16
N LEU A 157 9.54 13.58 1.78
CA LEU A 157 9.38 14.92 1.25
C LEU A 157 10.72 15.68 1.12
N LEU A 158 11.59 15.60 2.12
CA LEU A 158 12.93 16.21 2.05
C LEU A 158 13.76 15.61 0.90
N THR A 159 13.69 14.29 0.73
CA THR A 159 14.44 13.60 -0.32
C THR A 159 13.92 13.94 -1.71
N THR A 160 12.62 13.77 -1.94
CA THR A 160 12.06 13.83 -3.29
C THR A 160 11.77 15.25 -3.74
N ARG A 161 11.50 16.19 -2.82
CA ARG A 161 11.18 17.58 -3.16
C ARG A 161 12.31 18.57 -2.92
N TYR A 162 13.14 18.34 -1.90
CA TYR A 162 14.18 19.29 -1.47
C TYR A 162 15.62 18.79 -1.72
N GLY A 163 15.78 17.60 -2.34
CA GLY A 163 17.09 17.10 -2.78
C GLY A 163 17.99 16.61 -1.64
N TYR A 164 17.43 16.29 -0.48
CA TYR A 164 18.19 15.66 0.59
C TYR A 164 18.50 14.19 0.25
N SER A 165 19.63 13.68 0.72
CA SER A 165 20.00 12.28 0.54
C SER A 165 19.62 11.47 1.79
N LEU A 166 18.31 11.30 2.02
CA LEU A 166 17.78 10.52 3.14
C LEU A 166 16.99 9.32 2.62
N GLU A 167 17.26 8.14 3.18
CA GLU A 167 16.39 6.98 2.98
C GLU A 167 15.07 7.19 3.74
N TYR A 168 13.94 6.75 3.21
CA TYR A 168 12.63 7.00 3.84
C TYR A 168 11.68 5.80 3.80
N THR A 169 12.03 4.78 3.02
CA THR A 169 11.21 3.59 2.86
C THR A 169 12.09 2.34 2.80
N GLY A 170 11.46 1.18 2.91
CA GLY A 170 12.12 -0.10 2.72
C GLY A 170 12.13 -0.50 1.25
N PRO A 171 12.69 -1.69 0.95
CA PRO A 171 12.74 -2.20 -0.41
C PRO A 171 11.35 -2.20 -1.08
N THR A 172 11.25 -1.56 -2.23
CA THR A 172 10.05 -1.59 -3.08
C THR A 172 10.37 -2.39 -4.33
N LEU A 173 9.44 -3.25 -4.76
CA LEU A 173 9.68 -4.04 -5.97
C LEU A 173 9.89 -3.07 -7.15
N ALA A 174 10.97 -3.24 -7.90
CA ALA A 174 11.27 -2.47 -9.10
C ALA A 174 10.78 -3.25 -10.32
N ALA A 175 11.37 -4.42 -10.56
CA ALA A 175 11.00 -5.34 -11.63
C ALA A 175 10.95 -6.79 -11.14
N ALA A 176 10.19 -7.61 -11.85
CA ALA A 176 10.16 -9.06 -11.68
C ALA A 176 10.18 -9.71 -13.07
N TRP A 177 10.89 -10.82 -13.19
CA TRP A 177 10.92 -11.61 -14.43
C TRP A 177 11.22 -13.07 -14.13
N ARG A 178 10.94 -13.91 -15.12
CA ARG A 178 11.14 -15.35 -15.05
C ARG A 178 12.17 -15.83 -16.06
N GLU A 179 13.13 -16.62 -15.60
CA GLU A 179 14.10 -17.35 -16.43
C GLU A 179 13.97 -18.85 -16.16
N GLY A 180 13.31 -19.59 -17.05
CA GLY A 180 12.99 -21.00 -16.83
C GLY A 180 12.01 -21.16 -15.66
N SER A 181 12.43 -21.81 -14.58
CA SER A 181 11.68 -21.87 -13.31
C SER A 181 12.13 -20.81 -12.30
N MET A 182 13.17 -20.02 -12.58
CA MET A 182 13.69 -19.04 -11.63
C MET A 182 12.89 -17.73 -11.70
N LEU A 183 12.24 -17.36 -10.61
CA LEU A 183 11.70 -16.01 -10.41
C LEU A 183 12.82 -15.11 -9.86
N THR A 184 13.08 -13.99 -10.53
CA THR A 184 13.94 -12.93 -10.01
C THR A 184 13.13 -11.67 -9.75
N LEU A 185 13.29 -11.13 -8.55
CA LEU A 185 12.73 -9.86 -8.10
C LEU A 185 13.88 -8.89 -7.88
N THR A 186 13.77 -7.68 -8.40
CA THR A 186 14.68 -6.56 -8.11
C THR A 186 13.97 -5.52 -7.28
N PHE A 187 14.69 -4.86 -6.39
CA PHE A 187 14.14 -3.85 -5.50
C PHE A 187 14.88 -2.51 -5.65
N ASP A 188 14.10 -1.42 -5.59
CA ASP A 188 14.59 -0.08 -5.26
C ASP A 188 14.68 0.06 -3.73
N HIS A 189 15.33 1.11 -3.22
CA HIS A 189 15.53 1.32 -1.76
C HIS A 189 16.13 0.09 -1.05
N ALA A 190 17.03 -0.62 -1.73
CA ALA A 190 17.46 -1.97 -1.37
C ALA A 190 18.97 -2.09 -1.07
N GLU A 191 19.63 -0.97 -0.73
CA GLU A 191 21.03 -1.04 -0.31
C GLU A 191 21.16 -1.90 0.95
N GLY A 192 22.09 -2.87 0.93
CA GLY A 192 22.28 -3.83 2.04
C GLY A 192 21.07 -4.71 2.33
N LEU A 193 20.33 -5.09 1.29
CA LEU A 193 19.19 -6.00 1.35
C LEU A 193 19.50 -7.25 2.20
N SER A 194 18.68 -7.52 3.22
CA SER A 194 18.90 -8.63 4.15
C SER A 194 17.62 -9.15 4.78
N PHE A 195 17.66 -10.42 5.22
CA PHE A 195 16.62 -10.99 6.07
C PHE A 195 16.97 -10.83 7.54
N ARG A 196 16.13 -10.14 8.32
CA ARG A 196 16.30 -10.10 9.79
C ARG A 196 16.08 -11.51 10.36
N GLY A 197 17.13 -12.09 10.93
CA GLY A 197 17.13 -13.47 11.40
C GLY A 197 17.66 -14.50 10.37
N GLY A 198 18.20 -14.04 9.24
CA GLY A 198 19.05 -14.84 8.35
C GLY A 198 18.34 -15.62 7.24
N ALA A 199 17.03 -15.83 7.33
CA ALA A 199 16.25 -16.53 6.30
C ALA A 199 14.93 -15.82 6.02
N SER A 200 14.41 -15.95 4.80
CA SER A 200 13.13 -15.37 4.40
C SER A 200 11.96 -15.92 5.19
N ARG A 201 10.99 -15.06 5.49
CA ARG A 201 9.71 -15.43 6.11
C ARG A 201 8.56 -14.82 5.33
N ASP A 202 7.39 -15.45 5.44
CA ASP A 202 6.14 -14.95 4.87
C ASP A 202 6.26 -14.64 3.37
N ALA A 203 6.95 -15.53 2.68
CA ALA A 203 7.09 -15.58 1.23
C ALA A 203 6.51 -16.91 0.76
N TYR A 204 5.58 -16.86 -0.19
CA TYR A 204 4.87 -18.05 -0.63
C TYR A 204 4.33 -17.93 -2.07
N PHE A 205 4.21 -19.07 -2.72
CA PHE A 205 3.45 -19.23 -3.95
C PHE A 205 1.99 -19.56 -3.65
N ILE A 206 1.08 -19.01 -4.45
CA ILE A 206 -0.36 -19.31 -4.41
C ILE A 206 -0.71 -20.10 -5.68
N PHE A 207 -1.54 -21.13 -5.52
CA PHE A 207 -2.03 -21.98 -6.60
C PHE A 207 -3.50 -21.70 -6.90
N ALA A 208 -4.00 -22.14 -8.05
CA ALA A 208 -5.38 -21.91 -8.48
C ALA A 208 -6.45 -22.46 -7.51
N ASN A 209 -6.11 -23.50 -6.73
CA ASN A 209 -6.96 -24.07 -5.68
C ASN A 209 -6.88 -23.31 -4.34
N GLY A 210 -6.12 -22.21 -4.25
CA GLY A 210 -5.88 -21.45 -3.02
C GLY A 210 -4.81 -22.03 -2.10
N GLU A 211 -4.18 -23.14 -2.46
CA GLU A 211 -3.03 -23.69 -1.72
C GLU A 211 -1.90 -22.66 -1.67
N LYS A 212 -1.22 -22.56 -0.52
CA LYS A 212 -0.02 -21.75 -0.34
C LYS A 212 1.17 -22.66 -0.06
N ARG A 213 2.28 -22.47 -0.78
CA ARG A 213 3.56 -23.15 -0.51
C ARG A 213 4.65 -22.14 -0.25
N GLU A 214 5.49 -22.39 0.75
CA GLU A 214 6.61 -21.50 1.08
C GLU A 214 7.55 -21.31 -0.12
N ALA A 215 8.05 -20.09 -0.25
CA ALA A 215 8.97 -19.68 -1.31
C ALA A 215 10.26 -19.15 -0.66
N PRO A 216 11.24 -20.03 -0.37
CA PRO A 216 12.50 -19.59 0.22
C PRO A 216 13.25 -18.67 -0.75
N LEU A 217 13.60 -17.48 -0.27
CA LEU A 217 14.28 -16.48 -1.08
C LEU A 217 15.79 -16.50 -0.84
N THR A 218 16.55 -16.45 -1.93
CA THR A 218 18.00 -16.20 -1.90
C THR A 218 18.27 -14.77 -2.34
N LEU A 219 19.11 -14.05 -1.59
CA LEU A 219 19.46 -12.66 -1.89
C LEU A 219 20.77 -12.58 -2.70
N ALA A 220 20.81 -11.63 -3.63
CA ALA A 220 22.03 -11.24 -4.34
C ALA A 220 21.97 -9.76 -4.70
N SER A 221 22.82 -8.92 -4.08
CA SER A 221 22.75 -7.45 -4.20
C SER A 221 21.35 -6.92 -3.87
N ASN A 222 20.67 -6.26 -4.81
CA ASN A 222 19.31 -5.76 -4.66
C ASN A 222 18.24 -6.74 -5.19
N CYS A 223 18.59 -8.00 -5.39
CA CYS A 223 17.70 -9.02 -5.93
C CYS A 223 17.31 -10.06 -4.88
N ALA A 224 16.08 -10.58 -4.99
CA ALA A 224 15.66 -11.81 -4.35
C ALA A 224 15.24 -12.83 -5.43
N ARG A 225 15.57 -14.11 -5.20
CA ARG A 225 15.30 -15.19 -6.16
C ARG A 225 14.67 -16.40 -5.49
N THR A 226 13.80 -17.09 -6.21
CA THR A 226 13.20 -18.36 -5.81
C THR A 226 12.82 -19.18 -7.04
N GLU A 227 12.77 -20.50 -6.89
CA GLU A 227 12.23 -21.38 -7.93
C GLU A 227 10.70 -21.42 -7.86
N ILE A 228 10.06 -21.26 -9.02
CA ILE A 228 8.62 -21.34 -9.22
C ILE A 228 8.23 -22.82 -9.30
N PRO A 229 7.41 -23.33 -8.38
CA PRO A 229 6.85 -24.66 -8.49
C PRO A 229 5.83 -24.73 -9.63
N GLU A 230 5.75 -25.88 -10.29
CA GLU A 230 4.78 -26.12 -11.36
C GLU A 230 3.34 -25.86 -10.88
N GLY A 231 2.60 -25.07 -11.65
CA GLY A 231 1.19 -24.75 -11.38
C GLY A 231 0.96 -23.57 -10.41
N ALA A 232 2.01 -22.92 -9.91
CA ALA A 232 1.86 -21.67 -9.17
C ALA A 232 1.31 -20.56 -10.08
N THR A 233 0.35 -19.78 -9.57
CA THR A 233 -0.27 -18.66 -10.29
C THR A 233 0.22 -17.31 -9.77
N HIS A 234 0.58 -17.22 -8.50
CA HIS A 234 1.08 -15.98 -7.89
C HIS A 234 2.26 -16.23 -6.96
N PHE A 235 3.10 -15.20 -6.80
CA PHE A 235 4.07 -15.09 -5.73
C PHE A 235 3.66 -13.96 -4.78
N ALA A 236 3.83 -14.16 -3.48
CA ALA A 236 3.53 -13.15 -2.46
C ALA A 236 4.68 -13.04 -1.45
N LEU A 237 4.94 -11.81 -1.00
CA LEU A 237 5.82 -11.50 0.13
C LEU A 237 5.07 -10.55 1.06
N GLY A 238 4.80 -10.99 2.30
CA GLY A 238 4.09 -10.17 3.29
C GLY A 238 2.62 -9.89 2.95
N TYR A 239 2.00 -10.62 2.02
CA TYR A 239 0.63 -10.35 1.60
C TYR A 239 -0.37 -10.89 2.62
N GLY A 240 -0.91 -10.01 3.48
CA GLY A 240 -1.90 -10.36 4.49
C GLY A 240 -2.26 -9.18 5.41
N ASN A 241 -3.23 -9.39 6.31
CA ASN A 241 -3.69 -8.38 7.28
C ASN A 241 -2.59 -7.96 8.25
N VAL A 242 -1.77 -8.92 8.68
CA VAL A 242 -0.60 -8.74 9.54
C VAL A 242 0.61 -9.37 8.86
N PRO A 243 1.32 -8.63 7.99
CA PRO A 243 2.54 -9.12 7.35
C PRO A 243 3.60 -9.48 8.41
N THR A 244 4.27 -10.62 8.24
CA THR A 244 5.33 -11.09 9.15
C THR A 244 6.68 -11.33 8.45
N HIS A 245 6.77 -10.92 7.18
CA HIS A 245 8.01 -10.97 6.42
C HIS A 245 9.10 -10.09 7.04
N ASN A 246 10.33 -10.31 6.61
CA ASN A 246 11.52 -9.80 7.29
C ASN A 246 12.61 -9.32 6.33
N LEU A 247 12.23 -8.82 5.15
CA LEU A 247 13.15 -8.28 4.15
C LEU A 247 13.39 -6.78 4.40
N TYR A 248 14.63 -6.40 4.73
CA TYR A 248 14.99 -5.03 5.09
C TYR A 248 16.13 -4.50 4.23
N ASN A 249 16.22 -3.19 4.10
CA ASN A 249 17.45 -2.51 3.67
C ASN A 249 18.38 -2.22 4.86
N LYS A 250 19.59 -1.71 4.58
CA LYS A 250 20.62 -1.39 5.58
C LYS A 250 20.16 -0.35 6.61
N ASP A 251 19.27 0.56 6.21
CA ASP A 251 18.73 1.62 7.07
C ASP A 251 17.65 1.11 8.03
N GLY A 252 17.30 -0.18 7.92
CA GLY A 252 16.43 -0.86 8.85
C GLY A 252 14.95 -0.73 8.55
N TYR A 253 14.58 -0.32 7.33
CA TYR A 253 13.20 -0.26 6.86
C TYR A 253 12.74 -1.57 6.23
N LEU A 254 11.58 -2.07 6.66
CA LEU A 254 10.93 -3.25 6.10
C LEU A 254 10.41 -2.98 4.69
N ALA A 255 10.59 -3.95 3.79
CA ALA A 255 10.05 -3.91 2.43
C ALA A 255 8.53 -3.74 2.42
N SER A 256 7.98 -3.12 1.38
CA SER A 256 6.54 -3.10 1.20
C SER A 256 6.02 -4.50 0.84
N PRO A 257 4.86 -4.93 1.36
CA PRO A 257 4.21 -6.14 0.90
C PRO A 257 3.92 -6.12 -0.60
N LEU A 258 3.97 -7.28 -1.23
CA LEU A 258 3.65 -7.43 -2.66
C LEU A 258 2.92 -8.74 -2.94
N LEU A 259 2.13 -8.70 -4.01
CA LEU A 259 1.51 -9.84 -4.68
C LEU A 259 1.78 -9.69 -6.17
N LEU A 260 2.26 -10.77 -6.80
CA LEU A 260 2.66 -10.79 -8.19
C LEU A 260 1.97 -11.94 -8.92
N SER A 261 1.25 -11.65 -10.00
CA SER A 261 0.79 -12.69 -10.93
C SER A 261 1.97 -13.21 -11.74
N LEU A 262 2.10 -14.54 -11.81
CA LEU A 262 3.15 -15.22 -12.57
C LEU A 262 2.79 -15.41 -14.06
N GLU A 263 1.54 -15.15 -14.44
CA GLU A 263 1.07 -15.28 -15.83
C GLU A 263 1.66 -14.19 -16.74
N ASN A 264 2.08 -13.06 -16.15
CA ASN A 264 2.54 -11.87 -16.86
C ASN A 264 4.07 -11.66 -16.79
N LEU A 265 4.84 -12.70 -16.45
CA LEU A 265 6.30 -12.65 -16.22
C LEU A 265 7.14 -13.29 -17.32
#